data_AF-A0A4Y9AF42-F1
#
_entry.id   AF-A0A4Y9AF42-F1
#
_cell.length_a   1.000
_cell.length_b   1.000
_cell.length_c   1.000
_cell.angle_alpha   90.00
_cell.angle_beta   90.00
_cell.angle_gamma   90.00
#
_symmetry.space_group_name_H-M   'P 1'
#
loop_
_entity.id
_entity.type
_entity.pdbx_description
1 polymer ?
#
loop_
_entity_poly.entity_id
_entity_poly.type
_entity_poly.pdbx_seq_one_letter_code
_entity_poly.pdbx_strand_id
1 'polypeptide(L)'
;MAQQNQQQQQLQQAVQQAQQAQQAVQQAQASADPQQLQQAQQQVQQAEQQLQNVQGQASAQAQQNQQIQQAQQQLQQARQQATQAQQQAQQNNNQ
;
A
#
# COMPACT_ATOMS: atom_id res chain seq x y z
N MET A 1 28.90 4.33 1.16
CA MET A 1 27.91 5.24 0.53
C MET A 1 26.99 4.54 -0.48
N ALA A 2 27.47 3.62 -1.34
CA ALA A 2 26.62 2.95 -2.34
C ALA A 2 25.41 2.17 -1.79
N GLN A 3 25.56 1.46 -0.66
CA GLN A 3 24.46 0.66 -0.07
C GLN A 3 23.33 1.53 0.51
N GLN A 4 23.65 2.73 1.01
CA GLN A 4 22.66 3.65 1.56
C GLN A 4 21.77 4.26 0.47
N ASN A 5 22.36 4.51 -0.70
CA ASN A 5 21.65 5.05 -1.86
C ASN A 5 20.68 4.01 -2.47
N GLN A 6 21.06 2.74 -2.49
CA GLN A 6 20.19 1.65 -2.95
C GLN A 6 18.98 1.46 -2.03
N GLN A 7 19.17 1.50 -0.71
CA GLN A 7 18.07 1.40 0.26
C GLN A 7 17.10 2.56 0.12
N GLN A 8 17.62 3.78 -0.07
CA GLN A 8 16.78 4.96 -0.27
C GLN A 8 15.95 4.86 -1.57
N GLN A 9 16.51 4.31 -2.65
CA GLN A 9 15.75 4.06 -3.88
C GLN A 9 14.66 3.00 -3.67
N GLN A 10 14.96 1.89 -3.00
CA GLN A 10 13.96 0.85 -2.72
C GLN A 10 12.83 1.39 -1.84
N LEU A 11 13.18 2.18 -0.82
CA LEU A 11 12.20 2.87 0.01
C LEU A 11 11.31 3.79 -0.80
N GLN A 12 11.91 4.65 -1.63
CA GLN A 12 11.16 5.60 -2.44
C GLN A 12 10.22 4.89 -3.41
N GLN A 13 10.64 3.77 -3.98
CA GLN A 13 9.81 2.93 -4.85
C GLN A 13 8.65 2.27 -4.07
N ALA A 14 8.91 1.76 -2.87
CA ALA A 14 7.88 1.14 -2.03
C ALA A 14 6.85 2.17 -1.52
N VAL A 15 7.30 3.37 -1.13
CA VAL A 15 6.41 4.49 -0.75
C VAL A 15 5.56 4.94 -1.94
N GLN A 16 6.13 4.99 -3.15
CA GLN A 16 5.38 5.36 -4.35
C GLN A 16 4.32 4.31 -4.70
N GLN A 17 4.64 3.02 -4.60
CA GLN A 17 3.64 1.96 -4.75
C GLN A 17 2.56 2.05 -3.67
N ALA A 18 2.92 2.37 -2.43
CA ALA A 18 1.95 2.54 -1.35
C ALA A 18 0.93 3.64 -1.66
N GLN A 19 1.40 4.79 -2.17
CA GLN A 19 0.52 5.87 -2.61
C GLN A 19 -0.36 5.47 -3.80
N GLN A 20 0.19 4.76 -4.79
CA GLN A 20 -0.59 4.26 -5.93
C GLN A 20 -1.68 3.30 -5.48
N ALA A 21 -1.33 2.35 -4.60
CA ALA A 21 -2.29 1.40 -4.05
C ALA A 21 -3.40 2.12 -3.26
N GLN A 22 -3.06 3.13 -2.46
CA GLN A 22 -4.04 3.95 -1.74
C GLN A 22 -4.99 4.70 -2.69
N GLN A 23 -4.47 5.26 -3.80
CA GLN A 23 -5.31 5.91 -4.82
C GLN A 23 -6.20 4.91 -5.55
N ALA A 24 -5.67 3.74 -5.91
CA ALA A 24 -6.43 2.67 -6.55
C ALA A 24 -7.59 2.22 -5.66
N VAL A 25 -7.36 2.06 -4.35
CA VAL A 25 -8.43 1.72 -3.40
C VAL A 25 -9.50 2.80 -3.36
N GLN A 26 -9.12 4.08 -3.28
CA GLN A 26 -10.09 5.18 -3.25
C GLN A 26 -10.92 5.26 -4.54
N GLN A 27 -10.29 5.10 -5.71
CA GLN A 27 -11.01 5.06 -6.99
C GLN A 27 -11.95 3.86 -7.08
N ALA A 28 -11.46 2.69 -6.67
CA ALA A 28 -12.23 1.46 -6.70
C ALA A 28 -13.41 1.51 -5.72
N GLN A 29 -13.22 2.09 -4.54
CA GLN A 29 -14.27 2.37 -3.56
C GLN A 29 -15.31 3.36 -4.11
N ALA A 30 -14.87 4.45 -4.74
CA ALA A 30 -15.77 5.43 -5.34
C ALA A 30 -16.60 4.85 -6.49
N SER A 31 -16.02 3.93 -7.25
CA SER A 31 -16.69 3.25 -8.37
C SER A 31 -17.54 2.06 -7.92
N ALA A 32 -17.41 1.62 -6.66
CA ALA A 32 -17.96 0.38 -6.13
C ALA A 32 -17.69 -0.85 -7.02
N ASP A 33 -16.56 -0.84 -7.73
CA ASP A 33 -16.22 -1.84 -8.74
C ASP A 33 -15.42 -2.97 -8.08
N PRO A 34 -15.97 -4.20 -8.03
CA PRO A 34 -15.31 -5.32 -7.38
C PRO A 34 -14.01 -5.75 -8.08
N GLN A 35 -13.89 -5.56 -9.40
CA GLN A 35 -12.65 -5.88 -10.13
C GLN A 35 -11.55 -4.88 -9.80
N GLN A 36 -11.89 -3.58 -9.77
CA GLN A 36 -10.92 -2.55 -9.37
C GLN A 36 -10.50 -2.72 -7.92
N LEU A 37 -11.42 -3.10 -7.02
CA LEU A 37 -11.11 -3.34 -5.62
C LEU A 37 -10.16 -4.53 -5.44
N GLN A 38 -10.36 -5.60 -6.19
CA GLN A 38 -9.48 -6.75 -6.18
C GLN A 38 -8.07 -6.40 -6.69
N GLN A 39 -7.99 -5.56 -7.74
CA GLN A 39 -6.73 -5.10 -8.29
C GLN A 39 -5.99 -4.16 -7.30
N ALA A 40 -6.74 -3.25 -6.67
CA ALA A 40 -6.21 -2.37 -5.64
C ALA A 40 -5.69 -3.15 -4.42
N GLN A 41 -6.41 -4.18 -3.96
CA GLN A 41 -5.93 -5.06 -2.88
C GLN A 41 -4.61 -5.76 -3.23
N GLN A 42 -4.44 -6.22 -4.48
CA GLN A 42 -3.16 -6.80 -4.90
C GLN A 42 -2.03 -5.77 -4.84
N GLN A 43 -2.27 -4.53 -5.28
CA GLN A 43 -1.29 -3.46 -5.20
C GLN A 43 -0.92 -3.13 -3.75
N VAL A 44 -1.91 -3.05 -2.85
CA VAL A 44 -1.67 -2.83 -1.41
C VAL A 44 -0.78 -3.93 -0.85
N GLN A 45 -1.07 -5.19 -1.15
CA GLN A 45 -0.32 -6.34 -0.66
C GLN A 45 1.12 -6.39 -1.20
N GLN A 46 1.33 -6.05 -2.49
CA GLN A 46 2.68 -5.92 -3.06
C GLN A 46 3.47 -4.82 -2.35
N ALA A 47 2.87 -3.65 -2.19
CA ALA A 47 3.50 -2.51 -1.53
C ALA A 47 3.84 -2.82 -0.05
N GLU A 48 2.94 -3.53 0.67
CA GLU A 48 3.18 -3.96 2.05
C GLU A 48 4.41 -4.88 2.13
N GLN A 49 4.51 -5.86 1.23
CA GLN A 49 5.62 -6.81 1.20
C GLN A 49 6.95 -6.11 0.85
N GLN A 50 6.91 -5.14 -0.06
CA GLN A 50 8.08 -4.36 -0.44
C GLN A 50 8.54 -3.43 0.69
N LEU A 51 7.60 -2.78 1.39
CA LEU A 51 7.89 -1.99 2.59
C LEU A 51 8.47 -2.83 3.72
N GLN A 52 7.98 -4.06 3.93
CA GLN A 52 8.50 -4.96 4.96
C GLN A 52 9.95 -5.40 4.68
N ASN A 53 10.27 -5.67 3.41
CA ASN A 53 11.64 -5.97 2.98
C ASN A 53 12.58 -4.78 3.23
N VAL A 54 12.14 -3.57 2.91
CA VAL A 54 12.92 -2.35 3.18
C VAL A 54 13.02 -2.07 4.68
N GLN A 55 11.97 -2.34 5.47
CA GLN A 55 11.98 -2.16 6.93
C GLN A 55 13.05 -2.99 7.61
N GLY A 56 13.20 -4.26 7.23
CA GLY A 56 14.24 -5.13 7.79
C GLY A 56 15.65 -4.55 7.61
N GLN A 57 15.89 -3.87 6.48
CA GLN A 57 17.19 -3.27 6.14
C GLN A 57 17.35 -1.86 6.73
N ALA A 58 16.28 -1.07 6.77
CA ALA A 58 16.25 0.32 7.23
C ALA A 58 16.32 0.49 8.75
N SER A 59 16.28 -0.59 9.54
CA SER A 59 16.40 -0.61 11.00
C SER A 59 17.59 0.20 11.55
N ALA A 60 18.64 0.40 10.73
CA ALA A 60 19.82 1.18 11.09
C ALA A 60 19.69 2.71 10.86
N GLN A 61 18.64 3.19 10.17
CA GLN A 61 18.46 4.61 9.83
C GLN A 61 17.08 5.14 10.27
N ALA A 62 17.09 5.96 11.34
CA ALA A 62 15.89 6.55 11.93
C ALA A 62 14.99 7.32 10.93
N GLN A 63 15.57 8.06 9.97
CA GLN A 63 14.81 8.76 8.93
C GLN A 63 14.05 7.82 7.99
N GLN A 64 14.68 6.72 7.57
CA GLN A 64 14.01 5.74 6.71
C GLN A 64 12.89 5.03 7.46
N ASN A 65 13.12 4.73 8.74
CA ASN A 65 12.12 4.10 9.59
C ASN A 65 10.84 4.94 9.73
N GLN A 66 10.94 6.27 9.79
CA GLN A 66 9.75 7.14 9.83
C GLN A 66 8.92 7.08 8.54
N GLN A 67 9.56 7.12 7.37
CA GLN A 67 8.85 7.02 6.09
C GLN A 67 8.19 5.66 5.91
N ILE A 68 8.87 4.60 6.37
CA ILE A 68 8.32 3.23 6.33
C ILE A 68 7.10 3.11 7.23
N GLN A 69 7.18 3.61 8.47
CA GLN A 69 6.02 3.59 9.37
C GLN A 69 4.83 4.36 8.80
N GLN A 70 5.08 5.53 8.19
CA GLN A 70 4.02 6.33 7.60
C GLN A 70 3.36 5.61 6.41
N ALA A 71 4.16 4.98 5.54
CA ALA A 71 3.65 4.23 4.40
C ALA A 71 2.95 2.92 4.82
N GLN A 72 3.44 2.23 5.85
CA GLN A 72 2.73 1.08 6.45
C GLN A 72 1.36 1.49 6.96
N GLN A 73 1.27 2.62 7.66
CA GLN A 73 0.01 3.10 8.21
C GLN A 73 -0.98 3.47 7.09
N GLN A 74 -0.50 4.10 6.01
CA GLN A 74 -1.31 4.37 4.81
C GLN A 74 -1.81 3.09 4.15
N LEU A 75 -0.95 2.09 3.98
CA LEU A 75 -1.33 0.81 3.38
C LEU A 75 -2.31 0.03 4.24
N GLN A 76 -2.12 0.02 5.56
CA GLN A 76 -3.02 -0.65 6.49
C GLN A 76 -4.42 -0.02 6.43
N GLN A 77 -4.49 1.31 6.32
CA GLN A 77 -5.73 2.04 6.15
C GLN A 77 -6.37 1.76 4.78
N ALA A 78 -5.59 1.76 3.70
CA ALA A 78 -6.04 1.39 2.36
C ALA A 78 -6.55 -0.06 2.31
N ARG A 79 -5.90 -1.01 3.00
CA ARG A 79 -6.36 -2.40 3.07
C ARG A 79 -7.70 -2.53 3.76
N GLN A 80 -7.90 -1.81 4.87
CA GLN A 80 -9.20 -1.76 5.55
C GLN A 80 -10.29 -1.18 4.65
N GLN A 81 -10.00 -0.05 4.00
CA GLN A 81 -10.93 0.58 3.06
C GLN A 81 -11.28 -0.36 1.91
N ALA A 82 -10.30 -1.04 1.32
CA ALA A 82 -10.51 -1.98 0.23
C ALA A 82 -11.39 -3.17 0.65
N THR A 83 -11.16 -3.74 1.83
CA THR A 83 -12.00 -4.84 2.36
C THR A 83 -13.43 -4.38 2.60
N GLN A 84 -13.62 -3.21 3.20
CA GLN A 84 -14.94 -2.67 3.48
C GLN A 84 -15.69 -2.34 2.19
N ALA A 85 -15.00 -1.71 1.23
CA ALA A 85 -15.54 -1.41 -0.09
C ALA A 85 -15.86 -2.69 -0.89
N GLN A 86 -15.04 -3.75 -0.77
CA GLN A 86 -15.30 -5.04 -1.42
C GLN A 86 -16.57 -5.68 -0.89
N GLN A 87 -16.76 -5.66 0.43
CA GLN A 87 -17.96 -6.18 1.07
C GLN A 87 -19.20 -5.39 0.64
N GLN A 88 -19.08 -4.06 0.51
CA GLN A 88 -20.16 -3.20 0.03
C GLN A 88 -20.47 -3.42 -1.46
N ALA A 89 -19.45 -3.57 -2.30
CA ALA A 89 -19.60 -3.86 -3.73
C ALA A 89 -20.27 -5.23 -3.96
N GLN A 90 -19.91 -6.25 -3.19
CA GLN A 90 -20.55 -7.56 -3.23
C GLN A 90 -22.01 -7.52 -2.79
N GLN A 91 -22.34 -6.69 -1.81
CA GLN A 91 -23.72 -6.51 -1.34
C GLN A 91 -24.58 -5.76 -2.37
N ASN A 92 -24.01 -4.81 -3.12
CA ASN A 92 -24.70 -4.09 -4.19
C ASN A 92 -24.95 -4.94 -5.44
N ASN A 93 -24.04 -5.88 -5.76
CA ASN A 93 -24.17 -6.73 -6.95
C ASN A 93 -25.16 -7.90 -6.75
N ASN A 94 -25.73 -8.04 -5.55
CA ASN A 94 -26.61 -9.13 -5.16
C ASN A 94 -28.06 -8.67 -4.87
N GLN A 95 -28.40 -7.43 -5.22
CA GLN A 95 -29.75 -6.83 -5.26
C GLN A 95 -30.20 -6.63 -6.70
#